data_AF-U7HTU4-F1
#
_entry.id   AF-U7HTU4-F1
#
_cell.length_a   1.000
_cell.length_b   1.000
_cell.length_c   1.000
_cell.angle_alpha   90.00
_cell.angle_beta   90.00
_cell.angle_gamma   90.00
#
_symmetry.space_group_name_H-M   'P 1'
#
loop_
_entity.id
_entity.type
_entity.pdbx_description
1 polymer ?
#
loop_
_entity_poly.entity_id
_entity_poly.type
_entity_poly.pdbx_seq_one_letter_code
_entity_poly.pdbx_strand_id
1 'polypeptide(L)'
;MTPEEDPVIEYKVKYLDDHQAGRPDRYESEHPLRVGDVVELDDFHCVCNIQRLQTIHRIDLARGCESEQEAILEAEYSGHL
;
A
#
# COMPACT_ATOMS: atom_id res chain seq x y z
N MET A 1 -21.62 20.70 16.39
CA MET A 1 -20.75 19.52 16.23
C MET A 1 -20.24 19.57 14.82
N THR A 2 -19.07 20.15 14.62
CA THR A 2 -18.31 19.94 13.38
C THR A 2 -17.90 18.47 13.37
N PRO A 3 -18.11 17.71 12.28
CA PRO A 3 -17.45 16.42 12.16
C PRO A 3 -15.94 16.73 12.20
N GLU A 4 -15.26 16.22 13.22
CA GLU A 4 -13.80 16.14 13.19
C GLU A 4 -13.51 15.16 12.07
N GLU A 5 -13.17 15.68 10.89
CA GLU A 5 -12.68 14.85 9.78
C GLU A 5 -11.44 14.14 10.30
N ASP A 6 -11.52 12.81 10.45
CA ASP A 6 -10.36 12.00 10.83
C ASP A 6 -9.21 12.34 9.86
N PRO A 7 -8.00 12.61 10.37
CA PRO A 7 -6.91 13.04 9.51
C PRO A 7 -6.54 11.90 8.55
N VAL A 8 -6.78 12.12 7.26
CA VAL A 8 -6.33 11.22 6.20
C VAL A 8 -4.80 11.11 6.27
N ILE A 9 -4.30 9.88 6.35
CA ILE A 9 -2.87 9.59 6.40
C ILE A 9 -2.39 9.36 4.97
N GLU A 10 -1.50 10.24 4.50
CA GLU A 10 -0.85 10.12 3.19
C GLU A 10 0.40 9.23 3.29
N TYR A 11 0.48 8.25 2.39
CA TYR A 11 1.61 7.36 2.20
C TYR A 11 2.21 7.57 0.81
N LYS A 12 3.53 7.68 0.75
CA LYS A 12 4.24 7.58 -0.53
C LYS A 12 4.27 6.12 -0.98
N VAL A 13 3.90 5.87 -2.22
CA VAL A 13 3.88 4.52 -2.78
C VAL A 13 5.16 4.24 -3.54
N LYS A 14 5.71 3.04 -3.36
CA LYS A 14 6.79 2.50 -4.18
C LYS A 14 6.42 1.10 -4.60
N TYR A 15 6.28 0.88 -5.90
CA TYR A 15 6.06 -0.46 -6.43
C TYR A 15 7.39 -1.18 -6.54
N LEU A 16 7.42 -2.43 -6.11
CA LEU A 16 8.62 -3.28 -6.17
C LEU A 16 8.75 -4.02 -7.50
N ASP A 17 7.69 -4.02 -8.32
CA ASP A 17 7.71 -4.58 -9.67
C ASP A 17 8.03 -3.52 -10.74
N ASP A 18 8.45 -3.97 -11.91
CA ASP A 18 8.89 -3.10 -13.03
C ASP A 18 7.72 -2.38 -13.72
N HIS A 19 6.47 -2.81 -13.51
CA HIS A 19 5.26 -2.18 -14.06
C HIS A 19 4.74 -1.05 -13.17
N GLN A 20 5.43 0.09 -13.22
CA GLN A 20 4.98 1.34 -12.59
C GLN A 20 4.16 2.26 -13.51
N ALA A 21 4.04 1.93 -14.80
CA ALA A 21 3.40 2.82 -15.76
C ALA A 21 1.90 3.01 -15.45
N GLY A 22 1.52 4.23 -15.06
CA GLY A 22 0.13 4.63 -14.82
C GLY A 22 -0.38 4.40 -13.40
N ARG A 23 0.45 3.93 -12.47
CA ARG A 23 0.04 3.70 -11.07
C ARG A 23 0.27 4.93 -10.18
N PRO A 24 -0.57 5.17 -9.15
CA PRO A 24 -0.44 6.34 -8.29
C PRO A 24 0.84 6.29 -7.45
N ASP A 25 1.51 7.43 -7.26
CA ASP A 25 2.70 7.57 -6.41
C ASP A 25 2.37 7.82 -4.93
N ARG A 26 1.07 7.92 -4.61
CA ARG A 26 0.54 8.20 -3.27
C ARG A 26 -0.69 7.36 -2.97
N TYR A 27 -0.88 7.06 -1.69
CA TYR A 27 -2.04 6.34 -1.16
C TYR A 27 -2.54 7.04 0.09
N GLU A 28 -3.84 7.19 0.22
CA GLU A 28 -4.49 7.87 1.34
C GLU A 28 -5.32 6.85 2.12
N SER A 29 -5.24 6.88 3.44
CA SER A 29 -6.01 5.99 4.30
C SER A 29 -6.55 6.73 5.51
N GLU A 30 -7.80 6.44 5.87
CA GLU A 30 -8.43 6.91 7.12
C GLU A 30 -7.85 6.21 8.36
N HIS A 31 -7.15 5.08 8.14
CA HIS A 31 -6.57 4.27 9.20
C HIS A 31 -5.09 4.01 8.97
N PRO A 32 -4.27 3.95 10.04
CA PRO A 32 -2.85 3.66 9.91
C PRO A 32 -2.66 2.22 9.41
N LEU A 33 -2.06 2.10 8.22
CA LEU A 33 -1.66 0.82 7.66
C LEU A 33 -0.63 0.11 8.55
N ARG A 34 -0.60 -1.22 8.45
CA ARG A 34 0.38 -2.12 9.07
C ARG A 34 1.10 -2.93 8.00
N VAL A 35 2.31 -3.39 8.32
CA VAL A 35 3.03 -4.34 7.45
C VAL A 35 2.16 -5.57 7.28
N GLY A 36 1.92 -5.94 6.02
CA GLY A 36 1.06 -7.06 5.65
C GLY A 36 -0.39 -6.70 5.38
N ASP A 37 -0.81 -5.45 5.61
CA ASP A 37 -2.14 -5.02 5.16
C ASP A 37 -2.21 -5.03 3.64
N VAL A 38 -3.36 -5.41 3.11
CA VAL A 38 -3.66 -5.33 1.68
C VAL A 38 -4.29 -3.99 1.38
N VAL A 39 -3.69 -3.27 0.44
CA VAL A 39 -4.25 -2.04 -0.14
C VAL A 39 -4.86 -2.36 -1.48
N GLU A 40 -6.01 -1.75 -1.74
CA GLU A 40 -6.69 -1.79 -3.03
C GLU A 40 -6.36 -0.50 -3.78
N LEU A 41 -5.79 -0.65 -4.98
CA LEU A 41 -5.43 0.46 -5.85
C LEU A 41 -6.09 0.24 -7.20
N ASP A 42 -7.05 1.11 -7.55
CA ASP A 42 -7.86 1.02 -8.77
C ASP A 42 -8.53 -0.36 -8.95
N ASP A 43 -7.84 -1.30 -9.60
CA ASP A 43 -8.31 -2.64 -9.95
C ASP A 43 -7.40 -3.77 -9.42
N PHE A 44 -6.40 -3.47 -8.57
CA PHE A 44 -5.44 -4.46 -8.09
C PHE A 44 -5.21 -4.40 -6.59
N HIS A 45 -4.93 -5.58 -6.02
CA HIS A 45 -4.62 -5.78 -4.62
C HIS A 45 -3.11 -5.88 -4.43
N CYS A 46 -2.57 -5.15 -3.45
CA CYS A 46 -1.16 -5.17 -3.12
C CYS A 46 -0.98 -5.33 -1.62
N VAL A 47 -0.09 -6.22 -1.19
CA VAL A 47 0.38 -6.22 0.19
C VAL A 47 1.38 -5.09 0.38
N CYS A 48 1.20 -4.33 1.45
CA CYS A 48 2.09 -3.26 1.80
C CYS A 48 3.14 -3.68 2.83
N ASN A 49 4.39 -3.32 2.55
CA ASN A 49 5.45 -3.25 3.55
C ASN A 49 5.69 -1.77 3.90
N ILE A 50 5.77 -1.45 5.18
CA ILE A 50 5.81 -0.07 5.65
C ILE A 50 7.23 0.32 6.00
N GLN A 51 7.75 1.31 5.28
CA GLN A 51 8.99 1.97 5.64
C GLN A 51 8.69 3.35 6.22
N ARG A 52 9.06 3.55 7.49
CA ARG A 52 9.10 4.89 8.10
C ARG A 52 10.34 5.63 7.60
N LEU A 53 10.11 6.64 6.77
CA LEU A 53 11.14 7.64 6.46
C LEU A 53 11.06 8.77 7.51
N GLN A 54 12.09 9.61 7.56
CA GLN A 54 12.23 10.63 8.61
C GLN A 54 11.03 11.59 8.71
N THR A 55 10.37 11.89 7.59
CA THR A 55 9.29 12.87 7.49
C THR A 55 8.01 12.34 6.84
N ILE A 56 8.04 11.14 6.26
CA ILE A 56 6.91 10.57 5.51
C ILE A 56 6.79 9.07 5.78
N HIS A 57 5.56 8.55 5.67
CA HIS A 57 5.32 7.11 5.60
C HIS A 57 5.42 6.66 4.15
N ARG A 58 6.24 5.64 3.88
CA ARG A 58 6.31 5.01 2.56
C ARG A 58 5.76 3.59 2.66
N ILE A 59 4.90 3.23 1.72
CA ILE A 59 4.48 1.85 1.51
C ILE A 59 5.17 1.30 0.27
N ASP A 60 5.86 0.19 0.46
CA ASP A 60 6.43 -0.61 -0.60
C ASP A 60 5.38 -1.68 -0.95
N LEU A 61 4.86 -1.61 -2.18
CA LEU A 61 3.83 -2.50 -2.65
C LEU A 61 4.45 -3.62 -3.47
N ALA A 62 4.13 -4.85 -3.08
CA ALA A 62 4.40 -6.02 -3.90
C ALA A 62 3.62 -5.93 -5.23
N ARG A 63 3.86 -6.91 -6.11
CA ARG A 63 3.15 -7.01 -7.39
C ARG A 63 1.63 -6.93 -7.16
N GLY A 64 0.96 -6.11 -7.96
CA GLY A 64 -0.50 -6.03 -7.98
C GLY A 64 -1.11 -7.32 -8.52
N CYS A 65 -2.07 -7.87 -7.77
CA CYS A 65 -2.78 -9.09 -8.11
C CYS A 65 -4.29 -8.83 -8.30
N GLU A 66 -4.97 -9.74 -8.98
CA GLU A 66 -6.41 -9.63 -9.25
C GLU A 66 -7.27 -9.90 -8.00
N SER A 67 -6.68 -10.49 -6.96
CA SER A 67 -7.35 -10.77 -5.68
C SER A 67 -6.45 -10.54 -4.47
N GLU A 68 -7.08 -10.24 -3.34
CA GLU A 68 -6.43 -10.12 -2.02
C GLU A 68 -5.60 -11.37 -1.68
N GLN A 69 -6.17 -12.56 -1.89
CA GLN A 69 -5.50 -13.82 -1.54
C GLN A 69 -4.25 -14.05 -2.39
N GLU A 70 -4.28 -13.70 -3.66
CA GLU A 70 -3.12 -13.81 -4.55
C GLU A 70 -2.03 -12.81 -4.17
N ALA A 71 -2.41 -11.58 -3.79
CA ALA A 71 -1.47 -10.56 -3.31
C ALA A 71 -0.72 -11.02 -2.05
N ILE A 72 -1.42 -11.67 -1.11
CA ILE A 72 -0.84 -12.25 0.11
C ILE A 72 0.17 -13.35 -0.25
N LEU A 73 -0.25 -14.31 -1.08
CA LEU A 73 0.61 -15.42 -1.50
C LEU A 73 1.87 -14.93 -2.23
N GLU A 74 1.73 -13.93 -3.10
CA GLU A 74 2.87 -13.38 -3.84
C GLU A 74 3.83 -12.63 -2.89
N ALA A 75 3.32 -11.89 -1.92
CA ALA A 75 4.14 -11.20 -0.93
C ALA A 75 4.90 -12.17 -0.01
N GLU A 76 4.29 -13.29 0.39
CA GLU A 76 4.95 -14.37 1.11
C GLU A 76 6.04 -15.04 0.23
N TYR A 77 5.71 -15.38 -1.01
CA TYR A 77 6.62 -16.05 -1.94
C TYR A 77 7.85 -15.21 -2.26
N SER A 78 7.66 -13.91 -2.43
CA SER A 78 8.70 -12.96 -2.78
C SER A 78 9.51 -12.45 -1.58
N GLY A 79 9.14 -12.84 -0.35
CA GLY A 79 9.82 -12.46 0.89
C GLY A 79 9.65 -10.99 1.26
N HIS A 80 8.55 -10.37 0.82
CA HIS A 80 8.21 -8.97 1.11
C HIS A 80 7.34 -8.80 2.36
N LEU A 81 6.95 -9.91 2.98
CA LEU A 81 6.25 -10.08 4.26
C LEU A 81 7.18 -10.66 5.33
#